data_AF-A0A7V2VJM0-F1
#
_entry.id   AF-A0A7V2VJM0-F1
#
_cell.length_a   1.000
_cell.length_b   1.000
_cell.length_c   1.000
_cell.angle_alpha   90.00
_cell.angle_beta   90.00
_cell.angle_gamma   90.00
#
_symmetry.space_group_name_H-M   'P 1'
#
loop_
_entity.id
_entity.type
_entity.pdbx_description
1 polymer ?
#
loop_
_entity_poly.entity_id
_entity_poly.type
_entity_poly.pdbx_seq_one_letter_code
_entity_poly.pdbx_strand_id
1 'polypeptide(L)' 'MMGFGFLGMLLFWGLFLALIVGGLVFLLRQTTGTQTSNGAEDRTALRILDERLARGEIDREEYEAIRATLER' A
#
# COMPACT_ATOMS: atom_id res chain seq x y z
N MET A 1 -41.71 20.01 -12.96
CA MET A 1 -40.76 20.64 -12.02
C MET A 1 -40.29 19.60 -10.98
N MET A 2 -39.76 18.46 -11.44
CA MET A 2 -39.41 17.31 -10.59
C MET A 2 -37.97 16.81 -10.84
N GLY A 3 -37.08 17.67 -11.35
CA GLY A 3 -35.66 17.34 -11.58
C GLY A 3 -34.72 17.89 -10.51
N PHE A 4 -35.05 19.05 -9.93
CA PHE A 4 -34.21 19.74 -8.96
C PHE A 4 -34.06 18.99 -7.63
N GLY A 5 -35.11 18.29 -7.17
CA GLY A 5 -35.05 17.47 -5.96
C GLY A 5 -34.13 16.26 -6.11
N PHE A 6 -34.16 15.59 -7.27
CA PHE A 6 -33.28 14.47 -7.57
C PHE A 6 -31.81 14.92 -7.64
N LEU A 7 -31.55 16.06 -8.27
CA LEU A 7 -30.20 16.61 -8.39
C LEU A 7 -29.62 17.01 -7.02
N GLY A 8 -30.42 17.64 -6.16
CA GLY A 8 -30.02 17.96 -4.78
C GLY A 8 -29.75 16.71 -3.94
N MET A 9 -30.56 15.67 -4.10
CA MET A 9 -30.37 14.38 -3.42
C MET A 9 -29.09 13.68 -3.89
N LEU A 10 -28.81 13.66 -5.19
CA LEU A 10 -27.61 13.04 -5.75
C LEU A 10 -26.34 13.78 -5.32
N LEU A 11 -26.38 15.12 -5.26
CA LEU A 11 -25.30 15.93 -4.69
C LEU A 11 -25.07 15.64 -3.21
N PHE A 12 -26.12 15.53 -2.41
CA PHE A 12 -26.01 15.20 -0.99
C PHE A 12 -25.39 13.81 -0.77
N TRP A 13 -25.88 12.79 -1.48
CA TRP A 13 -25.33 11.43 -1.42
C TRP A 13 -23.90 11.35 -1.96
N GLY A 14 -23.60 12.08 -3.04
CA GLY A 14 -22.25 12.18 -3.59
C GLY A 14 -21.27 12.83 -2.61
N LEU A 15 -21.66 13.92 -1.96
CA LEU A 15 -20.86 14.59 -0.94
C LEU A 15 -20.67 13.70 0.30
N PHE A 16 -21.73 13.02 0.74
CA PHE A 16 -21.67 12.09 1.87
C PHE A 16 -20.69 10.94 1.59
N LEU A 17 -20.78 10.32 0.41
CA LEU A 17 -19.86 9.27 -0.01
C LEU A 17 -18.42 9.80 -0.12
N ALA A 18 -18.25 11.00 -0.70
CA ALA A 18 -16.95 11.65 -0.82
C ALA A 18 -16.31 11.96 0.53
N LEU A 19 -17.10 12.31 1.56
CA LEU A 19 -16.60 12.49 2.92
C LEU A 19 -16.14 11.17 3.56
N ILE A 20 -16.91 10.09 3.39
CA ILE A 20 -16.54 8.77 3.90
C ILE A 20 -15.27 8.26 3.22
N VAL A 21 -15.26 8.25 1.88
CA VAL A 21 -14.12 7.78 1.09
C VAL A 21 -12.92 8.71 1.27
N GLY A 22 -13.14 10.02 1.27
CA GLY A 22 -12.11 11.03 1.49
C GLY A 22 -11.45 10.93 2.86
N GLY A 23 -12.22 10.66 3.92
CA GLY A 23 -11.69 10.42 5.27
C GLY A 23 -10.82 9.15 5.32
N LEU A 24 -11.29 8.06 4.69
CA LEU A 24 -10.52 6.81 4.59
C LEU A 24 -9.22 7.00 3.80
N VAL A 25 -9.31 7.66 2.64
CA VAL A 25 -8.16 7.94 1.77
C VAL A 25 -7.19 8.91 2.44
N PHE A 26 -7.66 9.88 3.22
CA PHE A 26 -6.80 10.79 3.96
C PHE A 26 -6.04 10.06 5.07
N LEU A 27 -6.71 9.21 5.85
CA LEU A 27 -6.05 8.36 6.86
C LEU A 27 -5.03 7.43 6.22
N LEU A 28 -5.41 6.74 5.14
CA LEU A 28 -4.51 5.85 4.41
C LEU A 28 -3.36 6.61 3.75
N ARG A 29 -3.56 7.81 3.20
CA ARG A 29 -2.48 8.63 2.65
C ARG A 29 -1.54 9.16 3.73
N GLN A 30 -2.02 9.37 4.95
CA GLN A 30 -1.16 9.78 6.07
C GLN A 30 -0.33 8.62 6.61
N THR A 31 -0.85 7.39 6.62
CA THR A 31 -0.08 6.18 7.00
C THR A 31 0.75 5.60 5.86
N THR A 32 0.33 5.81 4.61
CA THR A 32 0.93 5.24 3.39
C THR A 32 1.66 6.29 2.55
N GLY A 33 1.79 7.52 3.05
CA GLY A 33 2.52 8.63 2.41
C GLY A 33 4.03 8.42 2.25
N THR A 34 4.54 7.23 2.56
CA THR A 34 5.96 6.86 2.34
C THR A 34 6.12 5.47 1.73
N GLN A 35 5.05 4.82 1.27
CA GLN A 35 5.19 3.53 0.59
C GLN A 35 4.49 3.59 -0.76
N THR A 36 5.17 4.27 -1.68
CA THR A 36 5.29 3.76 -3.06
C THR A 36 5.41 2.23 -2.98
N SER A 37 4.46 1.58 -3.61
CA SER A 37 4.14 0.15 -3.61
C SER A 37 5.25 -0.81 -4.05
N ASN A 38 6.50 -0.37 -4.16
CA ASN A 38 7.68 -1.24 -4.31
C ASN A 38 8.33 -1.61 -2.96
N GLY A 39 8.35 -0.69 -1.98
CA GLY A 39 9.13 -0.91 -0.76
C GLY A 39 8.51 -1.88 0.25
N ALA A 40 7.20 -2.10 0.20
CA ALA A 40 6.51 -3.03 1.11
C ALA A 40 6.74 -4.50 0.70
N GLU A 41 6.80 -4.77 -0.61
CA GLU A 41 7.15 -6.08 -1.14
C GLU A 41 8.64 -6.38 -0.93
N ASP A 42 9.54 -5.42 -1.17
CA ASP A 42 10.98 -5.60 -0.91
C ASP A 42 11.30 -5.85 0.57
N ARG A 43 10.65 -5.14 1.50
CA ARG A 43 10.79 -5.42 2.95
C ARG A 43 10.31 -6.83 3.31
N THR A 44 9.32 -7.33 2.59
CA THR A 44 8.81 -8.69 2.78
C THR A 44 9.79 -9.72 2.19
N ALA A 45 10.34 -9.46 1.00
CA ALA A 45 11.33 -10.31 0.34
C ALA A 45 12.64 -10.40 1.13
N LEU A 46 13.16 -9.27 1.64
CA LEU A 46 14.35 -9.24 2.49
C LEU A 46 14.14 -10.01 3.80
N ARG A 47 12.97 -9.88 4.44
CA ARG A 47 12.64 -10.68 5.65
C ARG A 47 12.66 -12.18 5.39
N ILE A 48 12.12 -12.62 4.25
CA ILE A 48 12.13 -14.03 3.86
C ILE A 48 13.57 -14.50 3.60
N LEU A 49 14.38 -13.67 2.96
CA LEU A 49 15.79 -13.96 2.68
C LEU A 49 16.60 -14.13 3.99
N ASP A 50 16.45 -13.22 4.95
CA ASP A 50 17.11 -13.30 6.26
C ASP A 50 16.72 -14.57 7.04
N GLU A 51 15.43 -14.94 6.99
CA GLU A 51 14.94 -16.15 7.67
C GLU A 51 15.55 -17.42 7.08
N ARG A 52 15.74 -17.48 5.75
CA ARG A 52 16.39 -18.61 5.09
C ARG A 52 17.87 -18.71 5.42
N LEU A 53 18.58 -17.58 5.54
CA LEU A 53 19.96 -17.55 6.01
C LEU A 53 20.07 -18.03 7.46
N ALA A 54 19.17 -17.59 8.34
CA ALA A 54 19.13 -18.02 9.74
C ALA A 54 18.82 -19.52 9.89
N ARG A 55 18.00 -20.08 8.98
CA ARG A 55 17.75 -21.52 8.88
C ARG A 55 18.91 -22.30 8.25
N GLY A 56 19.89 -21.61 7.66
CA GLY A 56 21.00 -22.23 6.93
C GLY A 56 20.58 -22.88 5.61
N GLU A 57 19.44 -22.48 5.04
CA GLU A 57 18.94 -22.98 3.75
C GLU A 57 19.67 -22.37 2.55
N ILE A 58 20.34 -21.23 2.76
CA ILE A 58 21.13 -20.50 1.77
C ILE A 58 22.48 -20.12 2.37
N ASP A 59 23.51 -20.14 1.54
CA ASP A 59 24.84 -19.70 1.93
C ASP A 59 24.95 -18.17 1.89
N ARG A 60 25.98 -17.64 2.56
CA ARG A 60 26.24 -16.21 2.64
C ARG A 60 26.50 -15.58 1.27
N GLU A 61 27.14 -16.31 0.36
CA GLU A 61 27.38 -15.84 -1.01
C GLU A 61 26.08 -15.70 -1.81
N GLU A 62 25.15 -16.65 -1.63
CA GLU A 62 23.84 -16.65 -2.27
C GLU A 62 22.94 -15.54 -1.71
N TYR A 63 23.01 -15.32 -0.39
CA TYR A 63 22.36 -14.21 0.30
C TYR A 63 22.77 -12.85 -0.27
N GLU A 64 24.08 -12.62 -0.42
CA GLU A 64 24.60 -11.34 -0.92
C GLU A 64 24.19 -11.08 -2.38
N ALA A 65 24.19 -12.11 -3.23
CA ALA A 65 23.76 -11.99 -4.62
C ALA A 65 22.27 -11.60 -4.74
N ILE A 66 21.40 -12.25 -3.96
CA ILE A 66 19.95 -11.95 -3.97
C ILE A 66 19.68 -10.59 -3.34
N ARG A 67 20.34 -10.26 -2.24
CA ARG A 67 20.21 -8.96 -1.58
C ARG A 67 20.61 -7.81 -2.51
N ALA A 68 21.72 -7.95 -3.24
CA ALA A 68 22.16 -6.97 -4.23
C ALA A 68 21.19 -6.83 -5.42
N THR A 69 20.37 -7.85 -5.69
CA THR A 69 19.34 -7.81 -6.73
C THR A 69 18.05 -7.15 -6.23
N LEU A 70 17.68 -7.36 -4.96
CA LEU A 70 16.50 -6.73 -4.32
C LEU A 70 16.73 -5.26 -3.95
N GLU A 71 17.96 -4.84 -3.66
CA GLU A 71 18.28 -3.44 -3.35
C GLU A 71 18.45 -2.55 -4.61
N ARG A 72 18.21 -3.08 -5.82
CA ARG A 72 18.49 -2.43 -7.11
C ARG A 72 17.23 -1.88 -7.79
#